data_AF-A0A848IYR9-F1
#
_entry.id   AF-A0A848IYR9-F1
#
_cell.length_a   1.000
_cell.length_b   1.000
_cell.length_c   1.000
_cell.angle_alpha   90.00
_cell.angle_beta   90.00
_cell.angle_gamma   90.00
#
_symmetry.space_group_name_H-M   'P 1'
#
loop_
_entity.id
_entity.type
_entity.pdbx_description
1 polymer ?
#
loop_
_entity_poly.entity_id
_entity_poly.type
_entity_poly.pdbx_seq_one_letter_code
_entity_poly.pdbx_strand_id
1 'polypeptide(L)'
;MKILFFVISSFLACFANNSLIAQNQEITKTNQKAIEVLKNLRPGYFGNAENCIPYKVYAVKYYDSWILSVVQADNIDVFITDGPRTEENVYHVSDFFIQGFIKTLENNYVIKHSKRRIINDLEIYDYYELDKDGEIAIKGLLRLELPNTPEWKEPDFFVSKFFYDMFHRTKEGIQEEAVIQPSIEEEMSAAKDQTKVVTDQIK
;
A
#
# COMPACT_ATOMS: atom_id res chain seq x y z
N MET A 1 45.54 -10.52 -18.24
CA MET A 1 44.21 -10.59 -17.58
C MET A 1 44.02 -9.65 -16.38
N LYS A 2 45.05 -9.32 -15.59
CA LYS A 2 44.89 -8.44 -14.39
C LYS A 2 44.48 -6.99 -14.70
N ILE A 3 44.89 -6.43 -15.83
CA ILE A 3 44.58 -5.03 -16.21
C ILE A 3 43.10 -4.87 -16.62
N LEU A 4 42.52 -5.89 -17.28
CA LEU A 4 41.12 -5.85 -17.71
C LEU A 4 40.15 -5.85 -16.50
N PHE A 5 40.46 -6.62 -15.47
CA PHE A 5 39.68 -6.64 -14.22
C PHE A 5 39.70 -5.30 -13.47
N PHE A 6 40.82 -4.58 -13.53
CA PHE A 6 40.96 -3.28 -12.86
C PHE A 6 40.13 -2.18 -13.57
N VAL A 7 40.07 -2.21 -14.90
CA VAL A 7 39.26 -1.27 -15.68
C VAL A 7 37.76 -1.52 -15.47
N ILE A 8 37.32 -2.79 -15.44
CA ILE A 8 35.92 -3.14 -15.19
C ILE A 8 35.51 -2.75 -13.75
N SER A 9 36.38 -2.96 -12.76
CA SER A 9 36.14 -2.57 -11.37
C SER A 9 35.99 -1.04 -11.19
N SER A 10 36.85 -0.24 -11.83
CA SER A 10 36.73 1.23 -11.77
C SER A 10 35.49 1.75 -12.50
N PHE A 11 35.10 1.11 -13.60
CA PHE A 11 33.87 1.50 -14.32
C PHE A 11 32.62 1.20 -13.48
N LEU A 12 32.57 0.05 -12.80
CA LEU A 12 31.46 -0.34 -11.91
C LEU A 12 31.35 0.58 -10.67
N ALA A 13 32.48 1.02 -10.12
CA ALA A 13 32.51 1.94 -8.97
C ALA A 13 32.00 3.35 -9.32
N CYS A 14 32.27 3.84 -10.54
CA CYS A 14 31.76 5.13 -11.00
C CYS A 14 30.24 5.14 -11.21
N PHE A 15 29.64 4.03 -11.63
CA PHE A 15 28.17 3.94 -11.77
C PHE A 15 27.45 3.87 -10.42
N ALA A 16 28.00 3.15 -9.44
CA ALA A 16 27.39 3.01 -8.11
C ALA A 16 27.34 4.34 -7.33
N ASN A 17 28.35 5.19 -7.47
CA ASN A 17 28.36 6.50 -6.81
C ASN A 17 27.34 7.48 -7.42
N ASN A 18 27.16 7.44 -8.74
CA ASN A 18 26.18 8.30 -9.43
C ASN A 18 24.74 7.87 -9.14
N SER A 19 24.46 6.58 -9.01
CA SER A 19 23.12 6.10 -8.64
C SER A 19 22.73 6.52 -7.23
N LEU A 20 23.68 6.51 -6.28
CA LEU A 20 23.42 6.87 -4.88
C LEU A 20 23.18 8.38 -4.70
N ILE A 21 23.91 9.23 -5.45
CA ILE A 21 23.68 10.68 -5.44
C ILE A 21 22.33 11.02 -6.09
N ALA A 22 21.98 10.37 -7.20
CA ALA A 22 20.69 10.58 -7.87
C ALA A 22 19.51 10.17 -6.96
N GLN A 23 19.62 9.01 -6.29
CA GLN A 23 18.61 8.52 -5.37
C GLN A 23 18.41 9.48 -4.17
N ASN A 24 19.48 10.01 -3.59
CA ASN A 24 19.39 10.96 -2.48
C ASN A 24 18.76 12.31 -2.89
N GLN A 25 19.06 12.78 -4.11
CA GLN A 25 18.42 13.98 -4.64
C GLN A 25 16.91 13.78 -4.91
N GLU A 26 16.52 12.58 -5.34
CA GLU A 26 15.12 12.24 -5.60
C GLU A 26 14.31 12.13 -4.30
N ILE A 27 14.88 11.52 -3.25
CA ILE A 27 14.28 11.45 -1.90
C ILE A 27 14.09 12.86 -1.34
N THR A 28 15.10 13.72 -1.44
CA THR A 28 15.02 15.11 -0.94
C THR A 28 13.91 15.91 -1.63
N LYS A 29 13.79 15.79 -2.96
CA LYS A 29 12.72 16.44 -3.74
C LYS A 29 11.33 15.91 -3.37
N THR A 30 11.21 14.60 -3.14
CA THR A 30 9.96 13.96 -2.76
C THR A 30 9.49 14.45 -1.38
N ASN A 31 10.40 14.55 -0.42
CA ASN A 31 10.10 15.06 0.92
C ASN A 31 9.68 16.53 0.89
N GLN A 32 10.38 17.37 0.12
CA GLN A 32 10.00 18.78 -0.06
C GLN A 32 8.58 18.92 -0.60
N LYS A 33 8.22 18.14 -1.63
CA LYS A 33 6.88 18.14 -2.19
C LYS A 33 5.83 17.68 -1.18
N ALA A 34 6.09 16.62 -0.43
CA ALA A 34 5.21 16.13 0.63
C ALA A 34 4.93 17.22 1.68
N ILE A 35 5.98 17.92 2.10
CA ILE A 35 5.90 19.03 3.06
C ILE A 35 5.06 20.18 2.50
N GLU A 36 5.18 20.52 1.23
CA GLU A 36 4.34 21.54 0.59
C GLU A 36 2.86 21.19 0.61
N VAL A 37 2.50 19.94 0.32
CA VAL A 37 1.11 19.46 0.41
C VAL A 37 0.59 19.56 1.83
N LEU A 38 1.39 19.12 2.82
CA LEU A 38 1.01 19.23 4.24
C LEU A 38 0.90 20.68 4.72
N LYS A 39 1.70 21.62 4.20
CA LYS A 39 1.58 23.05 4.52
C LYS A 39 0.24 23.66 4.13
N ASN A 40 -0.48 23.06 3.17
CA ASN A 40 -1.84 23.47 2.80
C ASN A 40 -2.89 23.02 3.84
N LEU A 41 -2.55 22.06 4.69
CA LEU A 41 -3.38 21.62 5.79
C LEU A 41 -3.09 22.46 7.05
N ARG A 42 -4.08 22.50 7.95
CA ARG A 42 -3.89 23.08 9.27
C ARG A 42 -3.28 22.01 10.18
N PRO A 43 -2.10 22.26 10.77
CA PRO A 43 -1.52 21.34 11.72
C PRO A 43 -2.40 21.25 12.97
N GLY A 44 -2.48 20.03 13.49
CA GLY A 44 -3.28 19.71 14.67
C GLY A 44 -2.56 20.00 15.98
N TYR A 45 -1.23 20.01 15.94
CA TYR A 45 -0.35 20.31 17.07
C TYR A 45 0.93 21.03 16.60
N PHE A 46 1.45 21.90 17.47
CA PHE A 46 2.73 22.57 17.33
C PHE A 46 3.58 22.30 18.56
N GLY A 47 4.81 21.86 18.36
CA GLY A 47 5.76 21.62 19.44
C GLY A 47 7.18 22.03 19.06
N ASN A 48 8.07 21.90 20.04
CA ASN A 48 9.51 22.07 19.84
C ASN A 48 10.19 20.79 20.29
N ALA A 49 11.09 20.25 19.46
CA ALA A 49 11.93 19.13 19.85
C ALA A 49 12.97 19.56 20.90
N GLU A 50 13.68 18.60 21.50
CA GLU A 50 14.67 18.86 22.55
C GLU A 50 15.79 19.81 22.10
N ASN A 51 16.10 19.82 20.81
CA ASN A 51 17.06 20.73 20.17
C ASN A 51 16.46 22.12 19.81
N CYS A 52 15.29 22.46 20.35
CA CYS A 52 14.54 23.69 20.07
C CYS A 52 14.12 23.87 18.60
N ILE A 53 14.12 22.81 17.80
CA ILE A 53 13.61 22.88 16.43
C ILE A 53 12.08 22.72 16.47
N PRO A 54 11.31 23.68 15.91
CA PRO A 54 9.87 23.57 15.88
C PRO A 54 9.43 22.46 14.94
N TYR A 55 8.43 21.69 15.37
CA TYR A 55 7.78 20.67 14.55
C TYR A 55 6.27 20.85 14.56
N LYS A 56 5.65 20.39 13.47
CA LYS A 56 4.21 20.41 13.28
C LYS A 56 3.70 18.99 13.12
N VAL A 57 2.55 18.69 13.72
CA VAL A 57 1.92 17.38 13.57
C VAL A 57 0.61 17.54 12.81
N TYR A 58 0.47 16.75 11.77
CA TYR A 58 -0.75 16.61 10.98
C TYR A 58 -1.36 15.25 11.29
N ALA A 59 -2.64 15.22 11.62
CA ALA A 59 -3.31 14.00 12.01
C ALA A 59 -4.44 13.67 11.06
N VAL A 60 -4.41 12.46 10.52
CA VAL A 60 -5.45 11.90 9.67
C VAL A 60 -5.96 10.61 10.29
N LYS A 61 -7.27 10.51 10.45
CA LYS A 61 -7.94 9.36 11.05
C LYS A 61 -8.33 8.36 9.97
N TYR A 62 -8.07 7.08 10.23
CA TYR A 62 -8.52 5.95 9.42
C TYR A 62 -9.13 4.87 10.32
N TYR A 63 -10.46 4.76 10.33
CA TYR A 63 -11.20 3.91 11.28
C TYR A 63 -10.77 4.13 12.74
N ASP A 64 -10.12 3.16 13.36
CA ASP A 64 -9.64 3.23 14.74
C ASP A 64 -8.16 3.65 14.85
N SER A 65 -7.48 3.80 13.71
CA SER A 65 -6.06 4.15 13.63
C SER A 65 -5.85 5.61 13.27
N TRP A 66 -4.68 6.14 13.63
CA TRP A 66 -4.28 7.50 13.25
C TRP A 66 -2.98 7.49 12.46
N ILE A 67 -3.00 8.17 11.31
CA ILE A 67 -1.82 8.49 10.53
C ILE A 67 -1.36 9.87 10.97
N LEU A 68 -0.18 9.94 11.57
CA LEU A 68 0.41 11.16 12.07
C LEU A 68 1.64 11.50 11.23
N SER A 69 1.67 12.70 10.67
CA SER A 69 2.83 13.22 9.94
C SER A 69 3.47 14.32 10.77
N VAL A 70 4.71 14.09 11.19
CA VAL A 70 5.56 15.08 11.86
C VAL A 70 6.44 15.74 10.80
N VAL A 71 6.32 17.05 10.70
CA VAL A 71 7.17 17.87 9.83
C VAL A 71 8.12 18.67 10.72
N GLN A 72 9.41 18.45 10.54
CA GLN A 72 10.48 19.15 11.26
C GLN A 72 11.49 19.70 10.24
N ALA A 73 11.55 21.03 10.11
CA ALA A 73 12.34 21.70 9.07
C ALA A 73 12.04 21.14 7.66
N ASP A 74 12.98 20.40 7.07
CA ASP A 74 12.89 19.79 5.73
C ASP A 74 12.64 18.27 5.77
N ASN A 75 12.45 17.70 6.96
CA ASN A 75 12.18 16.29 7.16
C ASN A 75 10.70 16.05 7.45
N ILE A 76 10.22 14.91 6.97
CA ILE A 76 8.89 14.39 7.22
C ILE A 76 9.02 12.96 7.72
N ASP A 77 8.42 12.70 8.87
CA ASP A 77 8.25 11.36 9.40
C ASP A 77 6.75 11.08 9.50
N VAL A 78 6.34 9.92 9.00
CA VAL A 78 4.94 9.48 9.07
C VAL A 78 4.87 8.19 9.87
N PHE A 79 3.91 8.16 10.79
CA PHE A 79 3.69 7.04 11.67
C PHE A 79 2.21 6.73 11.76
N ILE A 80 1.90 5.47 12.01
CA ILE A 80 0.55 5.00 12.24
C ILE A 80 0.47 4.61 13.71
N THR A 81 -0.35 5.31 14.49
CA THR A 81 -0.67 4.91 15.87
C THR A 81 -1.90 4.03 15.88
N ASP A 82 -1.91 3.10 16.82
CA ASP A 82 -2.91 2.03 16.86
C ASP A 82 -3.08 1.42 15.46
N GLY A 83 -1.95 1.27 14.77
CA GLY A 83 -1.90 0.72 13.44
C GLY A 83 -2.63 -0.61 13.47
N PRO A 84 -3.47 -0.91 12.47
CA PRO A 84 -4.22 -2.15 12.52
C PRO A 84 -3.22 -3.30 12.55
N ARG A 85 -3.12 -3.94 13.72
CA ARG A 85 -2.42 -5.21 13.94
C ARG A 85 -0.87 -5.12 13.96
N THR A 86 -0.31 -4.07 14.56
CA THR A 86 1.12 -4.02 14.97
C THR A 86 1.24 -4.27 16.49
N GLU A 87 2.25 -5.03 16.94
CA GLU A 87 2.57 -5.13 18.38
C GLU A 87 3.13 -3.82 18.93
N GLU A 88 3.68 -2.98 18.03
CA GLU A 88 4.14 -1.64 18.32
C GLU A 88 2.97 -0.65 18.29
N ASN A 89 2.83 0.16 19.33
CA ASN A 89 1.80 1.22 19.43
C ASN A 89 1.98 2.31 18.36
N VAL A 90 3.16 2.39 17.75
CA VAL A 90 3.55 3.37 16.74
C VAL A 90 4.39 2.66 15.68
N TYR A 91 3.89 2.59 14.45
CA TYR A 91 4.59 1.99 13.31
C TYR A 91 5.12 3.08 12.37
N HIS A 92 6.41 3.04 12.03
CA HIS A 92 7.02 3.93 11.04
C HIS A 92 6.80 3.39 9.63
N VAL A 93 6.22 4.20 8.75
CA VAL A 93 5.83 3.77 7.40
C VAL A 93 6.96 3.98 6.38
N SER A 94 6.95 3.17 5.32
CA SER A 94 7.88 3.30 4.20
C SER A 94 7.64 4.56 3.35
N ASP A 95 8.67 4.97 2.62
CA ASP A 95 8.59 6.10 1.69
C ASP A 95 7.50 5.92 0.61
N PHE A 96 7.21 4.67 0.20
CA PHE A 96 6.15 4.38 -0.76
C PHE A 96 4.76 4.69 -0.18
N PHE A 97 4.55 4.34 1.09
CA PHE A 97 3.34 4.70 1.79
C PHE A 97 3.20 6.22 1.89
N ILE A 98 4.28 6.93 2.26
CA ILE A 98 4.28 8.40 2.34
C ILE A 98 3.87 9.00 1.00
N GLN A 99 4.47 8.56 -0.11
CA GLN A 99 4.12 9.08 -1.45
C GLN A 99 2.65 8.84 -1.80
N GLY A 100 2.14 7.63 -1.55
CA GLY A 100 0.73 7.30 -1.79
C GLY A 100 -0.22 8.11 -0.90
N PHE A 101 0.12 8.27 0.38
CA PHE A 101 -0.64 9.06 1.33
C PHE A 101 -0.69 10.54 0.93
N ILE A 102 0.44 11.12 0.54
CA ILE A 102 0.48 12.51 0.04
C ILE A 102 -0.39 12.67 -1.20
N LYS A 103 -0.44 11.67 -2.09
CA LYS A 103 -1.37 11.68 -3.23
C LYS A 103 -2.84 11.68 -2.81
N THR A 104 -3.21 10.96 -1.75
CA THR A 104 -4.54 11.02 -1.17
C THR A 104 -4.88 12.43 -0.69
N LEU A 105 -3.92 13.13 -0.08
CA LEU A 105 -4.08 14.52 0.36
C LEU A 105 -4.17 15.51 -0.82
N GLU A 106 -3.34 15.36 -1.86
CA GLU A 106 -3.39 16.19 -3.08
C GLU A 106 -4.76 16.13 -3.77
N ASN A 107 -5.41 14.96 -3.73
CA ASN A 107 -6.73 14.75 -4.32
C ASN A 107 -7.90 15.21 -3.42
N ASN A 108 -7.61 15.79 -2.25
CA ASN A 108 -8.59 16.24 -1.26
C ASN A 108 -9.51 15.12 -0.74
N TYR A 109 -9.01 13.89 -0.61
CA TYR A 109 -9.75 12.77 -0.02
C TYR A 109 -9.85 12.83 1.51
N VAL A 110 -9.87 14.05 2.06
CA VAL A 110 -9.85 14.32 3.49
C VAL A 110 -10.84 15.41 3.87
N ILE A 111 -11.49 15.22 5.01
CA ILE A 111 -12.48 16.12 5.59
C ILE A 111 -11.91 16.67 6.89
N LYS A 112 -11.89 18.00 7.04
CA LYS A 112 -11.34 18.65 8.23
C LYS A 112 -12.34 18.61 9.39
N HIS A 113 -11.84 18.25 10.57
CA HIS A 113 -12.54 18.34 11.85
C HIS A 113 -11.76 19.21 12.84
N SER A 114 -12.41 20.27 13.33
CA SER A 114 -11.84 21.15 14.36
C SER A 114 -12.34 20.71 15.74
N LYS A 115 -11.79 19.62 16.28
CA LYS A 115 -12.19 19.06 17.58
C LYS A 115 -11.01 18.46 18.33
N ARG A 116 -10.95 18.75 19.64
CA ARG A 116 -9.96 18.20 20.56
C ARG A 116 -9.98 16.66 20.59
N ARG A 117 -8.81 16.07 20.42
CA ARG A 117 -8.53 14.63 20.51
C ARG A 117 -7.21 14.40 21.24
N ILE A 118 -7.11 13.27 21.93
CA ILE A 118 -5.88 12.81 22.56
C ILE A 118 -5.46 11.56 21.80
N ILE A 119 -4.23 11.54 21.28
CA ILE A 119 -3.65 10.44 20.52
C ILE A 119 -2.26 10.18 21.10
N ASN A 120 -2.02 9.03 21.74
CA ASN A 120 -0.74 8.68 22.37
C ASN A 120 -0.12 9.86 23.14
N ASP A 121 -0.86 10.39 24.11
CA ASP A 121 -0.50 11.55 24.96
C ASP A 121 -0.37 12.91 24.26
N LEU A 122 -0.56 12.96 22.93
CA LEU A 122 -0.59 14.20 22.18
C LEU A 122 -2.01 14.77 22.10
N GLU A 123 -2.18 16.02 22.55
CA GLU A 123 -3.43 16.75 22.41
C GLU A 123 -3.49 17.46 21.06
N ILE A 124 -4.40 17.01 20.19
CA ILE A 124 -4.60 17.54 18.85
C ILE A 124 -5.91 18.33 18.76
N TYR A 125 -5.87 19.50 18.14
CA TYR A 125 -7.04 20.40 18.00
C TYR A 125 -7.73 20.35 16.64
N ASP A 126 -6.96 20.22 15.56
CA ASP A 126 -7.47 20.05 14.20
C ASP A 126 -6.98 18.69 13.68
N TYR A 127 -7.90 17.86 13.19
CA TYR A 127 -7.58 16.60 12.53
C TYR A 127 -8.39 16.43 11.26
N TYR A 128 -8.03 15.43 10.47
CA TYR A 128 -8.71 15.11 9.23
C TYR A 128 -9.24 13.69 9.27
N GLU A 129 -10.38 13.44 8.65
CA GLU A 129 -10.94 12.09 8.45
C GLU A 129 -10.98 11.81 6.95
N LEU A 130 -10.68 10.59 6.54
CA LEU A 130 -10.69 10.21 5.13
C LEU A 130 -12.14 10.15 4.62
N ASP A 131 -12.36 10.56 3.38
CA ASP A 131 -13.62 10.24 2.70
C ASP A 131 -13.61 8.79 2.18
N LYS A 132 -14.68 8.36 1.52
CA LYS A 132 -14.80 6.98 1.01
C LYS A 132 -13.69 6.61 0.03
N ASP A 133 -13.29 7.54 -0.84
CA ASP A 133 -12.26 7.27 -1.85
C ASP A 133 -10.88 7.22 -1.20
N GLY A 134 -10.64 8.09 -0.21
CA GLY A 134 -9.45 8.08 0.64
C GLY A 134 -9.34 6.82 1.48
N GLU A 135 -10.44 6.33 2.05
CA GLU A 135 -10.49 5.07 2.78
C GLU A 135 -10.07 3.89 1.90
N ILE A 136 -10.56 3.84 0.65
CA ILE A 136 -10.21 2.79 -0.31
C ILE A 136 -8.72 2.87 -0.68
N ALA A 137 -8.22 4.07 -0.98
CA ALA A 137 -6.82 4.29 -1.34
C ALA A 137 -5.88 3.88 -0.19
N ILE A 138 -6.17 4.35 1.03
CA ILE A 138 -5.35 4.07 2.22
C ILE A 138 -5.40 2.60 2.60
N LYS A 139 -6.56 1.94 2.47
CA LYS A 139 -6.65 0.49 2.66
C LYS A 139 -5.69 -0.26 1.75
N GLY A 140 -5.62 0.13 0.47
CA GLY A 140 -4.70 -0.46 -0.50
C GLY A 140 -3.24 -0.25 -0.10
N LEU A 141 -2.87 0.96 0.33
CA LEU A 141 -1.52 1.30 0.78
C LEU A 141 -1.13 0.51 2.04
N LEU A 142 -2.02 0.44 3.03
CA LEU A 142 -1.78 -0.32 4.27
C LEU A 142 -1.58 -1.81 4.00
N ARG A 143 -2.28 -2.37 3.01
CA ARG A 143 -2.12 -3.78 2.64
C ARG A 143 -0.74 -4.08 2.04
N LEU A 144 -0.15 -3.12 1.34
CA LEU A 144 1.21 -3.24 0.80
C LEU A 144 2.26 -3.04 1.90
N GLU A 145 2.01 -2.10 2.80
CA GLU A 145 2.92 -1.74 3.89
C GLU A 145 2.97 -2.82 4.99
N LEU A 146 1.81 -3.38 5.34
CA LEU A 146 1.64 -4.35 6.43
C LEU A 146 0.99 -5.65 5.89
N PRO A 147 1.71 -6.43 5.04
CA PRO A 147 1.12 -7.57 4.32
C PRO A 147 0.78 -8.78 5.21
N ASN A 148 1.36 -8.89 6.42
CA ASN A 148 1.14 -9.98 7.37
C ASN A 148 0.22 -9.56 8.52
N THR A 149 -0.88 -8.92 8.17
CA THR A 149 -1.91 -8.54 9.12
C THR A 149 -3.03 -9.61 9.12
N PRO A 150 -3.46 -10.12 10.29
CA PRO A 150 -4.47 -11.18 10.37
C PRO A 150 -5.86 -10.62 9.99
N GLU A 151 -6.11 -10.51 8.69
CA GLU A 151 -7.44 -10.54 8.10
C GLU A 151 -8.03 -11.97 8.05
N TRP A 152 -7.30 -12.94 8.60
CA TRP A 152 -7.67 -14.35 8.70
C TRP A 152 -7.74 -14.86 10.14
N LYS A 153 -7.93 -13.98 11.14
CA LYS A 153 -8.54 -14.47 12.39
C LYS A 153 -10.03 -14.53 12.14
N GLU A 154 -10.56 -15.75 12.05
CA GLU A 154 -12.00 -15.99 12.10
C GLU A 154 -12.59 -15.14 13.22
N PRO A 155 -13.57 -14.27 12.94
CA PRO A 155 -14.11 -13.44 13.98
C PRO A 155 -14.75 -14.32 15.06
N ASP A 156 -14.36 -14.13 16.33
CA ASP A 156 -14.83 -14.95 17.46
C ASP A 156 -16.33 -14.76 17.74
N PHE A 157 -16.92 -13.66 17.26
CA PHE A 157 -18.34 -13.35 17.43
C PHE A 157 -19.20 -14.00 16.34
N PHE A 158 -20.25 -14.73 16.77
CA PHE A 158 -21.07 -15.61 15.93
C PHE A 158 -21.65 -14.95 14.67
N VAL A 159 -22.14 -13.71 14.78
CA VAL A 159 -22.77 -13.02 13.64
C VAL A 159 -21.73 -12.67 12.57
N SER A 160 -20.59 -12.12 12.99
CA SER A 160 -19.48 -11.83 12.08
C SER A 160 -18.87 -13.09 11.50
N LYS A 161 -18.84 -14.21 12.24
CA LYS A 161 -18.38 -15.52 11.73
C LYS A 161 -19.30 -16.03 10.63
N PHE A 162 -20.61 -15.95 10.84
CA PHE A 162 -21.59 -16.35 9.83
C PHE A 162 -21.45 -15.54 8.52
N PHE A 163 -21.30 -14.21 8.61
CA PHE A 163 -21.08 -13.40 7.41
C PHE A 163 -19.71 -13.64 6.78
N TYR A 164 -18.66 -13.79 7.58
CA TYR A 164 -17.33 -14.15 7.09
C TYR A 164 -17.37 -15.46 6.30
N ASP A 165 -17.94 -16.52 6.87
CA ASP A 165 -18.11 -17.83 6.23
C ASP A 165 -18.95 -17.73 4.95
N MET A 166 -20.02 -16.93 4.94
CA MET A 166 -20.88 -16.74 3.77
C MET A 166 -20.16 -16.05 2.61
N PHE A 167 -19.32 -15.04 2.89
CA PHE A 167 -18.59 -14.30 1.86
C PHE A 167 -17.26 -14.97 1.46
N HIS A 168 -16.67 -15.82 2.31
CA HIS A 168 -15.39 -16.49 2.07
C HIS A 168 -15.53 -17.90 1.49
N ARG A 169 -16.68 -18.58 1.71
CA ARG A 169 -17.03 -19.82 1.00
C ARG A 169 -17.04 -19.68 -0.52
N THR A 170 -17.30 -18.47 -1.02
CA THR A 170 -17.30 -18.19 -2.47
C THR A 170 -15.89 -18.19 -3.08
N LYS A 171 -14.83 -18.06 -2.27
CA LYS A 171 -13.43 -18.12 -2.75
C LYS A 171 -12.81 -19.51 -2.65
N GLU A 172 -13.20 -20.32 -1.67
CA GLU A 172 -12.71 -21.70 -1.52
C GLU A 172 -13.41 -22.69 -2.47
N GLY A 173 -14.55 -22.31 -3.05
CA GLY A 173 -15.23 -23.07 -4.11
C GLY A 173 -14.70 -22.87 -5.53
N ILE A 174 -13.62 -22.10 -5.71
CA ILE A 174 -12.96 -21.91 -7.00
C ILE A 174 -11.49 -22.35 -6.85
N GLN A 175 -11.28 -23.63 -6.54
CA GLN A 175 -10.06 -24.32 -6.94
C GLN A 175 -10.34 -25.00 -8.29
N GLU A 176 -9.68 -24.47 -9.31
CA GLU A 176 -9.22 -25.12 -10.53
C GLU A 176 -9.89 -26.46 -10.91
N GLU A 177 -10.94 -26.40 -11.72
CA GLU A 177 -10.91 -27.22 -12.93
C GLU A 177 -10.47 -26.31 -14.07
N ALA A 178 -9.15 -26.27 -14.29
CA ALA A 178 -8.66 -26.20 -15.66
C ALA A 178 -9.17 -27.45 -16.38
N VAL A 179 -10.43 -27.43 -16.82
CA VAL A 179 -10.88 -28.30 -17.90
C VAL A 179 -10.08 -27.84 -19.09
N ILE A 180 -8.93 -28.49 -19.29
CA ILE A 180 -8.33 -28.64 -20.60
C ILE A 180 -9.48 -29.12 -21.47
N GLN A 181 -10.04 -28.22 -22.28
CA GLN A 181 -10.96 -28.64 -23.33
C GLN A 181 -10.20 -29.73 -24.10
N PRO A 182 -10.71 -30.98 -24.15
CA PRO A 182 -10.17 -31.92 -25.10
C PRO A 182 -10.24 -31.25 -26.46
N SER A 183 -9.10 -31.29 -27.14
CA SER A 183 -8.82 -30.54 -28.34
C SER A 183 -9.96 -30.69 -29.34
N ILE A 184 -10.38 -29.57 -29.94
CA ILE A 184 -11.27 -29.55 -31.11
C ILE A 184 -10.69 -30.45 -32.24
N GLU A 185 -9.39 -30.75 -32.20
CA GLU A 185 -8.72 -31.74 -33.07
C GLU A 185 -9.15 -33.20 -32.82
N GLU A 186 -9.46 -33.62 -31.59
CA GLU A 186 -9.96 -34.99 -31.35
C GLU A 186 -11.39 -35.16 -31.88
N GLU A 187 -12.28 -34.17 -31.68
CA GLU A 187 -13.63 -34.21 -32.24
C GLU A 187 -13.66 -34.08 -33.77
N MET A 188 -12.76 -33.28 -34.37
CA MET A 188 -12.64 -33.19 -35.83
C MET A 188 -12.01 -34.44 -36.46
N SER A 189 -11.16 -35.19 -35.74
CA SER A 189 -10.60 -36.46 -36.22
C SER A 189 -11.63 -37.60 -36.18
N ALA A 190 -12.43 -37.68 -35.11
CA ALA A 190 -13.51 -38.65 -34.98
C ALA A 190 -14.65 -38.42 -35.99
N ALA A 191 -14.97 -37.16 -36.31
CA ALA A 191 -15.95 -36.81 -37.34
C ALA A 191 -15.45 -37.17 -38.76
N LYS A 192 -14.15 -37.06 -39.04
CA LYS A 192 -13.58 -37.45 -40.35
C LYS A 192 -13.59 -38.96 -40.57
N ASP A 193 -13.38 -39.76 -39.52
CA ASP A 193 -13.42 -41.22 -39.64
C ASP A 193 -14.85 -41.76 -39.80
N GLN A 194 -15.85 -41.12 -39.19
CA GLN A 194 -17.26 -41.49 -39.41
C GLN A 194 -17.77 -41.09 -40.81
N THR A 195 -17.22 -40.03 -41.41
CA THR A 195 -17.65 -39.59 -42.75
C THR A 195 -17.12 -40.52 -43.87
N LYS A 196 -15.96 -41.17 -43.66
CA LYS A 196 -15.41 -42.16 -44.61
C LYS A 196 -16.18 -43.48 -44.62
N VAL A 197 -16.72 -43.93 -43.48
CA VAL A 197 -17.47 -45.19 -43.40
C VAL A 197 -18.83 -45.11 -44.10
N VAL A 198 -19.45 -43.92 -44.14
CA VAL A 198 -20.76 -43.73 -44.80
C VAL A 198 -20.63 -43.56 -46.32
N THR A 199 -19.49 -43.08 -46.84
CA THR A 199 -19.30 -42.93 -48.29
C THR A 199 -18.92 -44.23 -49.02
N ASP A 200 -18.48 -45.28 -48.32
CA ASP A 200 -18.19 -46.60 -48.89
C ASP A 200 -19.38 -47.59 -48.85
N GLN A 201 -20.52 -47.21 -48.26
CA GLN A 201 -21.75 -48.02 -48.27
C GLN A 201 -22.81 -47.52 -49.26
N ILE A 202 -22.52 -46.47 -50.03
CA ILE A 202 -23.36 -46.03 -51.15
C ILE A 202 -22.51 -46.03 -52.42
N LYS A 203 -22.27 -47.23 -52.96
CA LYS A 203 -21.88 -47.43 -54.36
C LYS A 203 -22.42 -48.75 -54.88
#